data_AF-A0A7C4D0C7-F1
#
_entry.id   AF-A0A7C4D0C7-F1
#
_cell.length_a   1.000
_cell.length_b   1.000
_cell.length_c   1.000
_cell.angle_alpha   90.00
_cell.angle_beta   90.00
_cell.angle_gamma   90.00
#
_symmetry.space_group_name_H-M   'P 1'
#
loop_
_entity.id
_entity.type
_entity.pdbx_description
1 polymer ?
#
loop_
_entity_poly.entity_id
_entity_poly.type
_entity_poly.pdbx_seq_one_letter_code
_entity_poly.pdbx_strand_id
1 'polypeptide(L)'
;MYRIVYEIRLKGIPNEMECLAKLHEAIKNVSTCIGSATTFVCFYKNVLVKLMPKHIDKAYQPSVAYEPLLQTISISLIIESKSVKYIPEIVESIYSFAKNCGLALQLVE
;
A
#
# COMPACT_ATOMS: atom_id res chain seq x y z
N MET A 1 8.60 17.62 7.68
CA MET A 1 8.11 16.76 6.57
C MET A 1 7.06 15.84 7.17
N TYR A 2 5.91 15.71 6.53
CA TYR A 2 4.83 14.84 7.01
C TYR A 2 4.87 13.52 6.26
N ARG A 3 4.73 12.41 7.00
CA ARG A 3 4.77 11.06 6.47
C ARG A 3 3.70 10.24 7.18
N ILE A 4 2.93 9.48 6.39
CA ILE A 4 1.96 8.51 6.87
C ILE A 4 2.31 7.19 6.20
N VAL A 5 2.37 6.12 6.99
CA VAL A 5 2.66 4.78 6.49
C VAL A 5 1.49 3.86 6.84
N TYR A 6 0.96 3.20 5.83
CA TYR A 6 0.03 2.11 5.98
C TYR A 6 0.71 0.80 5.58
N GLU A 7 0.41 -0.26 6.32
CA GLU A 7 0.69 -1.64 5.92
C GLU A 7 -0.59 -2.25 5.37
N ILE A 8 -0.53 -2.75 4.14
CA ILE A 8 -1.56 -3.57 3.51
C ILE A 8 -1.13 -5.02 3.65
N ARG A 9 -1.95 -5.84 4.29
CA ARG A 9 -1.70 -7.29 4.42
C ARG A 9 -2.58 -8.05 3.44
N LEU A 10 -1.95 -8.67 2.45
CA LEU A 10 -2.62 -9.53 1.47
C LEU A 10 -2.51 -10.97 1.93
N LYS A 11 -3.61 -11.70 1.94
CA LYS A 11 -3.65 -13.14 2.23
C LYS A 11 -3.40 -14.00 0.98
N GLY A 12 -3.16 -13.37 -0.17
CA GLY A 12 -2.90 -14.06 -1.45
C GLY A 12 -4.18 -14.44 -2.19
N ILE A 13 -5.29 -13.77 -1.90
CA ILE A 13 -6.58 -14.01 -2.57
C ILE A 13 -6.61 -13.16 -3.87
N PRO A 14 -7.03 -13.70 -5.04
CA PRO A 14 -7.04 -12.99 -6.32
C PRO A 14 -7.69 -11.60 -6.27
N ASN A 15 -8.77 -11.45 -5.49
CA ASN A 15 -9.49 -10.20 -5.32
C ASN A 15 -8.63 -9.08 -4.70
N GLU A 16 -7.68 -9.41 -3.82
CA GLU A 16 -6.82 -8.41 -3.18
C GLU A 16 -5.78 -7.84 -4.18
N MET A 17 -5.30 -8.69 -5.09
CA MET A 17 -4.38 -8.29 -6.16
C MET A 17 -5.08 -7.43 -7.21
N GLU A 18 -6.30 -7.81 -7.60
CA GLU A 18 -7.15 -6.97 -8.47
C GLU A 18 -7.42 -5.62 -7.80
N CYS A 19 -7.65 -5.62 -6.50
CA CYS A 19 -7.88 -4.41 -5.74
C CYS A 19 -6.69 -3.44 -5.78
N LEU A 20 -5.47 -3.94 -5.62
CA LEU A 20 -4.26 -3.13 -5.73
C LEU A 20 -4.06 -2.56 -7.13
N ALA A 21 -4.38 -3.34 -8.17
CA ALA A 21 -4.36 -2.84 -9.54
C ALA A 21 -5.33 -1.67 -9.74
N LYS A 22 -6.56 -1.80 -9.23
CA LYS A 22 -7.56 -0.71 -9.30
C LYS A 22 -7.16 0.51 -8.47
N LEU A 23 -6.50 0.31 -7.31
CA LEU A 23 -5.94 1.41 -6.51
C LEU A 23 -4.87 2.17 -7.31
N HIS A 24 -3.97 1.44 -7.96
CA HIS A 24 -2.93 2.03 -8.80
C HIS A 24 -3.52 2.81 -9.97
N GLU A 25 -4.53 2.26 -10.66
CA GLU A 25 -5.23 2.98 -11.74
C GLU A 25 -5.94 4.24 -11.25
N ALA A 26 -6.63 4.16 -10.10
CA ALA A 26 -7.32 5.31 -9.51
C ALA A 26 -6.35 6.45 -9.21
N ILE A 27 -5.17 6.15 -8.65
CA ILE A 27 -4.15 7.16 -8.35
C ILE A 27 -3.49 7.66 -9.64
N LYS A 28 -3.22 6.78 -10.61
CA LYS A 28 -2.60 7.14 -11.89
C LYS A 28 -3.46 8.08 -12.74
N ASN A 29 -4.79 7.97 -12.67
CA ASN A 29 -5.68 8.87 -13.42
C ASN A 29 -5.61 10.32 -12.96
N VAL A 30 -5.18 10.56 -11.71
CA VAL A 30 -5.11 11.90 -11.12
C VAL A 30 -3.68 12.41 -10.93
N SER A 31 -2.66 11.60 -11.20
CA SER A 31 -1.27 11.90 -10.84
C SER A 31 -0.23 11.31 -11.78
N THR A 32 1.00 11.81 -11.71
CA THR A 32 2.13 11.24 -12.46
C THR A 32 2.68 10.03 -11.70
N CYS A 33 2.46 8.83 -12.22
CA CYS A 33 2.89 7.56 -11.60
C CYS A 33 3.94 6.84 -12.43
N ILE A 34 4.89 6.19 -11.74
CA ILE A 34 5.90 5.28 -12.31
C ILE A 34 5.84 3.97 -11.52
N GLY A 35 5.90 2.83 -12.21
CA GLY A 35 5.96 1.50 -11.59
C GLY A 35 4.85 0.54 -12.03
N SER A 36 4.65 -0.50 -11.24
CA SER A 36 3.64 -1.55 -11.41
C SER A 36 2.53 -1.45 -10.35
N ALA A 37 1.47 -2.26 -10.50
CA ALA A 37 0.34 -2.29 -9.59
C ALA A 37 0.71 -2.56 -8.11
N THR A 38 1.78 -3.32 -7.86
CA THR A 38 2.24 -3.69 -6.51
C THR A 38 3.45 -2.89 -6.06
N THR A 39 4.06 -2.10 -6.94
CA THR A 39 5.23 -1.30 -6.66
C THR A 39 5.20 -0.03 -7.50
N PHE A 40 4.75 1.07 -6.93
CA PHE A 40 4.65 2.34 -7.66
C PHE A 40 5.06 3.53 -6.82
N VAL A 41 5.39 4.62 -7.51
CA VAL A 41 5.53 5.94 -6.93
C VAL A 41 4.69 6.90 -7.77
N CYS A 42 3.78 7.60 -7.11
CA CYS A 42 2.89 8.57 -7.70
C CYS A 42 3.10 9.94 -7.06
N PHE A 43 3.10 10.99 -7.87
CA PHE A 43 3.26 12.36 -7.42
C PHE A 43 2.04 13.20 -7.79
N TYR A 44 1.33 13.68 -6.78
CA TYR A 44 0.15 14.52 -6.92
C TYR A 44 0.35 15.84 -6.18
N LYS A 45 0.32 16.96 -6.90
CA LYS A 45 0.58 18.31 -6.36
C LYS A 45 1.92 18.36 -5.60
N ASN A 46 1.90 18.25 -4.26
CA ASN A 46 3.07 18.21 -3.39
C ASN A 46 3.10 16.96 -2.49
N VAL A 47 2.28 15.97 -2.80
CA VAL A 47 2.14 14.70 -2.09
C VAL A 47 2.73 13.60 -2.94
N LEU A 48 3.57 12.78 -2.34
CA LEU A 48 4.22 11.64 -2.95
C LEU A 48 3.69 10.38 -2.30
N VAL A 49 3.09 9.50 -3.10
CA VAL A 49 2.47 8.25 -2.68
C VAL A 49 3.31 7.10 -3.21
N LYS A 50 3.88 6.28 -2.34
CA LYS A 50 4.69 5.11 -2.70
C LYS A 50 3.95 3.85 -2.26
N LEU A 51 3.94 2.83 -3.11
CA LEU A 51 3.55 1.48 -2.75
C LEU A 51 4.77 0.59 -2.98
N MET A 52 5.18 -0.18 -1.99
CA MET A 52 6.33 -1.10 -2.11
C MET A 52 6.12 -2.34 -1.26
N PRO A 53 6.47 -3.54 -1.76
CA PRO A 53 6.48 -4.76 -0.95
C PRO A 53 7.39 -4.56 0.25
N LYS A 54 6.91 -4.92 1.44
CA LYS A 54 7.75 -4.96 2.62
C LYS A 54 8.67 -6.17 2.45
N HIS A 55 9.99 -5.95 2.41
CA HIS A 55 10.92 -7.07 2.45
C HIS A 55 10.62 -7.87 3.72
N ILE A 56 10.28 -9.15 3.54
CA ILE A 56 10.29 -10.09 4.66
C ILE A 56 11.76 -10.23 5.03
N ASP A 57 12.19 -9.52 6.07
CA ASP A 57 13.49 -9.79 6.68
C ASP A 57 13.50 -11.27 7.05
N LYS A 58 14.34 -12.05 6.37
CA LYS A 58 14.57 -13.48 6.64
C LYS A 58 15.34 -13.69 7.96
N ALA A 59 15.11 -12.86 8.96
CA ALA A 59 15.79 -12.86 10.25
C ALA A 59 14.83 -13.28 11.37
N TYR A 60 14.08 -14.36 11.17
CA TYR A 60 13.55 -15.31 12.17
C TYR A 60 12.44 -16.12 11.49
N GLN A 61 12.80 -17.24 10.88
CA GLN A 61 11.83 -18.33 10.71
C GLN A 61 12.21 -19.40 11.74
N PRO A 62 11.50 -19.48 12.89
CA PRO A 62 11.61 -20.68 13.70
C PRO A 62 11.14 -21.82 12.79
N SER A 63 12.00 -22.81 12.64
CA SER A 63 11.73 -24.05 11.95
C SER A 63 10.48 -24.71 12.52
N VAL A 64 9.33 -24.47 11.92
CA VAL A 64 8.13 -25.27 12.19
C VAL A 64 7.77 -25.95 10.89
N ALA A 65 8.11 -27.23 10.84
CA ALA A 65 7.68 -28.14 9.80
C ALA A 65 6.14 -28.25 9.85
N TYR A 66 5.53 -28.36 8.67
CA TYR A 66 4.11 -28.64 8.43
C TYR A 66 3.11 -27.53 8.78
N GLU A 67 2.92 -26.61 7.84
CA GLU A 67 1.61 -26.12 7.39
C GLU A 67 1.84 -25.31 6.09
N PRO A 68 0.99 -25.41 5.05
CA PRO A 68 1.08 -24.51 3.91
C PRO A 68 0.65 -23.13 4.38
N LEU A 69 1.59 -22.38 4.96
CA LEU A 69 1.37 -21.01 5.37
C LEU A 69 0.91 -20.22 4.14
N LEU A 70 -0.37 -19.83 4.12
CA LEU A 70 -0.90 -18.78 3.25
C LEU A 70 0.09 -17.62 3.31
N GLN A 71 0.87 -17.46 2.24
CA GLN A 71 1.95 -16.48 2.18
C GLN A 71 1.30 -15.10 2.27
N THR A 72 1.31 -14.54 3.48
CA THR A 72 0.78 -13.20 3.70
C THR A 72 1.84 -12.22 3.21
N ILE A 73 1.50 -11.46 2.17
CA ILE A 73 2.39 -10.44 1.61
C ILE A 73 2.04 -9.12 2.28
N SER A 74 2.99 -8.53 2.99
CA SER A 74 2.87 -7.16 3.48
C SER A 74 3.37 -6.17 2.43
N ILE A 75 2.58 -5.14 2.15
CA ILE A 75 2.94 -4.04 1.26
C ILE A 75 2.86 -2.73 2.05
N SER A 76 3.90 -1.90 1.97
CA SER A 76 3.93 -0.58 2.56
C SER A 76 3.40 0.46 1.58
N LEU A 77 2.36 1.18 2.00
CA LEU A 77 1.83 2.37 1.35
C LEU A 77 2.32 3.60 2.14
N ILE A 78 3.12 4.45 1.51
CA ILE A 78 3.76 5.61 2.14
C ILE A 78 3.24 6.88 1.48
N ILE A 79 2.73 7.81 2.27
CA ILE A 79 2.24 9.11 1.81
C ILE A 79 3.11 10.20 2.44
N GLU A 80 3.88 10.92 1.63
CA GLU A 80 4.85 11.93 2.06
C GLU A 80 4.49 13.29 1.48
N SER A 81 4.66 14.36 2.26
CA SER A 81 4.50 15.73 1.77
C SER A 81 5.26 16.74 2.62
N LYS A 82 5.63 17.86 1.99
CA LYS A 82 6.18 19.03 2.69
C LYS A 82 5.09 19.89 3.35
N SER A 83 3.82 19.71 2.96
CA SER A 83 2.67 20.48 3.47
C SER A 83 1.48 19.57 3.77
N VAL A 84 0.78 19.83 4.87
CA VAL A 84 -0.43 19.10 5.27
C VAL A 84 -1.64 19.36 4.39
N LYS A 85 -1.65 20.43 3.59
CA LYS A 85 -2.85 20.93 2.89
C LYS A 85 -3.60 19.87 2.07
N TYR A 86 -2.88 18.95 1.44
CA TYR A 86 -3.43 17.92 0.55
C TYR A 86 -3.32 16.50 1.10
N ILE A 87 -2.75 16.32 2.30
CA ILE A 87 -2.57 14.98 2.90
C ILE A 87 -3.91 14.36 3.28
N PRO A 88 -4.83 15.04 4.01
CA PRO A 88 -6.10 14.45 4.41
C PRO A 88 -6.94 13.96 3.21
N GLU A 89 -7.02 14.76 2.14
CA GLU A 89 -7.75 14.43 0.90
C GLU A 89 -7.25 13.12 0.27
N ILE A 90 -5.93 12.96 0.15
CA ILE A 90 -5.30 11.76 -0.41
C ILE A 90 -5.48 10.56 0.52
N VAL A 91 -5.26 10.75 1.83
CA VAL A 91 -5.39 9.68 2.83
C VAL A 91 -6.83 9.15 2.87
N GLU A 92 -7.81 10.04 2.92
CA GLU A 92 -9.22 9.69 2.95
C GLU A 92 -9.65 8.97 1.67
N SER A 93 -9.19 9.43 0.51
CA SER A 93 -9.46 8.76 -0.77
C SER A 93 -8.87 7.36 -0.81
N ILE A 94 -7.61 7.18 -0.43
CA ILE A 94 -6.95 5.87 -0.43
C ILE A 94 -7.59 4.94 0.59
N TYR A 95 -7.87 5.43 1.81
CA TYR A 95 -8.49 4.63 2.86
C TYR A 95 -9.90 4.17 2.45
N SER A 96 -10.72 5.08 1.90
CA SER A 96 -12.07 4.77 1.42
C SER A 96 -12.03 3.74 0.29
N PHE A 97 -11.11 3.91 -0.66
CA PHE A 97 -10.92 2.96 -1.76
C PHE A 97 -10.57 1.57 -1.24
N ALA A 98 -9.53 1.46 -0.40
CA ALA A 98 -9.08 0.17 0.11
C ALA A 98 -10.15 -0.51 0.96
N LYS A 99 -10.86 0.24 1.81
CA LYS A 99 -11.96 -0.30 2.62
C LYS A 99 -13.10 -0.84 1.75
N ASN A 100 -13.54 -0.08 0.74
CA ASN A 100 -14.60 -0.51 -0.19
C ASN A 100 -14.21 -1.75 -0.99
N CYS A 101 -12.92 -1.92 -1.22
CA CYS A 101 -12.35 -2.99 -2.01
C CYS A 101 -11.91 -4.19 -1.14
N GLY A 102 -12.14 -4.13 0.18
CA GLY A 102 -11.88 -5.23 1.12
C GLY A 102 -10.43 -5.38 1.57
N LEU A 103 -9.57 -4.40 1.30
CA LEU A 103 -8.18 -4.42 1.77
C LEU A 103 -8.09 -4.01 3.24
N ALA A 104 -7.38 -4.81 4.02
CA ALA A 104 -7.04 -4.48 5.39
C ALA A 104 -5.84 -3.52 5.42
N LEU A 105 -6.10 -2.27 5.81
CA LEU A 105 -5.08 -1.25 6.06
C LEU A 105 -4.78 -1.16 7.55
N GLN A 106 -3.51 -1.23 7.92
CA GLN A 106 -3.02 -0.95 9.27
C GLN A 106 -2.14 0.29 9.24
N LEU A 107 -2.45 1.30 10.06
CA LEU A 107 -1.55 2.44 10.26
C LEU A 107 -0.30 1.95 10.99
N VAL A 108 0.88 2.28 10.48
CA VAL A 108 2.18 1.94 11.05
C VAL A 108 3.04 3.21 11.13
N GLU A 109 3.98 3.24 12.08
CA GLU A 109 4.82 4.41 12.40
C GLU A 109 5.60 4.99 11.20
#